data_AF-A0A1C0VSQ4-F1
#
_entry.id   AF-A0A1C0VSQ4-F1
#
_cell.length_a   1.000
_cell.length_b   1.000
_cell.length_c   1.000
_cell.angle_alpha   90.00
_cell.angle_beta   90.00
_cell.angle_gamma   90.00
#
_symmetry.space_group_name_H-M   'P 1'
#
loop_
_entity.id
_entity.type
_entity.pdbx_description
1 polymer ?
#
loop_
_entity_poly.entity_id
_entity_poly.type
_entity_poly.pdbx_seq_one_letter_code
_entity_poly.pdbx_strand_id
1 'polypeptide(L)'
;MQVVVKMNIESAENPVVRAFIENQVKFPADFRTQICEEDEMYLYSLSNVDNDRDRALVRYYAIGRRILDSIKQIVEWHFDSFENVSSFLDFACGYGRFTRFLIQELPPEKIWVSDIYANAVKFQQEHFNVNGIISTKNPENYVVDRKFDCILACSFFSHMPEKTFVNWMQNLYDLLSPQGLIMFSVLDMELLPPEVPIPPSGIVFSPRSESRYLDKEEYGTTYVTEAYINQVIAQVSDGKAVVHRIPKGISRYQDLYLVSNAKVKDFSSLNFRHHPEGYLEIAYITPTDKINLEGWAADINQDGRLEEVQVLVNGQLMQKCLPFENREDVAQHFKTNTVLNSGWSCYLGRGMVLPDDVVMIKAINNYGLEWIIENCKLQSLLNIKESQTKLLSTEAKLEQTQIQLLSTEEKLAQTQIQLSSTEEKLEQTQNQLLFTQDKLEQTQNRLLSTEEKLAQTEVQLSQTQMQVQIEIANNQAQKEQLQSQILRMQNRIMAMESSKFWKMRLAWFRVKRKIGLAGENE
;
A
#
# COMPACT_ATOMS: atom_id res chain seq x y z
N MET A 1 35.94 -28.47 2.43
CA MET A 1 35.68 -27.54 3.54
C MET A 1 34.50 -28.11 4.30
N GLN A 2 34.67 -28.53 5.56
CA GLN A 2 33.55 -29.01 6.37
C GLN A 2 32.58 -27.85 6.57
N VAL A 3 31.48 -27.84 5.81
CA VAL A 3 30.37 -26.92 6.04
C VAL A 3 29.69 -27.38 7.32
N VAL A 4 29.88 -26.61 8.39
CA VAL A 4 29.18 -26.77 9.66
C VAL A 4 27.75 -26.30 9.43
N VAL A 5 26.80 -27.23 9.39
CA VAL A 5 25.37 -26.89 9.39
C VAL A 5 25.07 -26.34 10.77
N LYS A 6 24.75 -25.04 10.87
CA LYS A 6 24.32 -24.45 12.14
C LYS A 6 22.91 -24.95 12.47
N MET A 7 22.78 -25.62 13.60
CA MET A 7 21.52 -26.09 14.16
C MET A 7 21.17 -25.24 15.37
N ASN A 8 19.92 -24.75 15.51
CA ASN A 8 19.44 -24.20 16.80
C ASN A 8 17.90 -24.21 16.97
N ILE A 9 17.16 -25.11 16.31
CA ILE A 9 15.71 -25.23 16.59
C ILE A 9 15.42 -26.62 17.14
N GLU A 10 15.80 -26.83 18.40
CA GLU A 10 15.30 -27.95 19.19
C GLU A 10 13.83 -27.72 19.52
N SER A 11 12.95 -28.32 18.73
CA SER A 11 11.50 -28.24 18.91
C SER A 11 10.94 -29.41 19.74
N ALA A 12 11.73 -30.44 20.04
CA ALA A 12 11.30 -31.62 20.80
C ALA A 12 10.89 -31.30 22.26
N GLU A 13 11.48 -30.27 22.85
CA GLU A 13 11.16 -29.81 24.21
C GLU A 13 9.97 -28.85 24.26
N ASN A 14 9.53 -28.35 23.10
CA ASN A 14 8.42 -27.41 23.03
C ASN A 14 7.08 -28.15 23.25
N PRO A 15 6.30 -27.81 24.30
CA PRO A 15 5.07 -28.52 24.62
C PRO A 15 4.01 -28.39 23.53
N VAL A 16 3.97 -27.27 22.81
CA VAL A 16 3.04 -27.04 21.69
C VAL A 16 3.35 -27.99 20.54
N VAL A 17 4.63 -28.14 20.21
CA VAL A 17 5.08 -29.08 19.16
C VAL A 17 4.87 -30.52 19.58
N ARG A 18 5.11 -30.86 20.85
CA ARG A 18 4.86 -32.20 21.39
C ARG A 18 3.39 -32.59 21.25
N ALA A 19 2.47 -31.72 21.66
CA ALA A 19 1.04 -31.96 21.52
C ALA A 19 0.63 -32.17 20.05
N PHE A 20 1.23 -31.40 19.12
CA PHE A 20 1.04 -31.63 17.69
C PHE A 20 1.52 -33.01 17.26
N ILE A 21 2.74 -33.40 17.63
CA ILE A 21 3.36 -34.67 17.20
C ILE A 21 2.58 -35.86 17.74
N GLU A 22 2.24 -35.86 19.03
CA GLU A 22 1.47 -36.91 19.68
C GLU A 22 0.09 -37.11 19.03
N ASN A 23 -0.50 -36.03 18.49
CA ASN A 23 -1.81 -36.08 17.87
C ASN A 23 -1.79 -36.39 16.36
N GLN A 24 -0.77 -35.91 15.63
CA GLN A 24 -0.79 -35.84 14.17
C GLN A 24 0.18 -36.81 13.47
N VAL A 25 1.13 -37.39 14.21
CA VAL A 25 2.19 -38.23 13.64
C VAL A 25 1.92 -39.71 13.93
N LYS A 26 2.16 -40.58 12.94
CA LYS A 26 1.93 -42.03 13.02
C LYS A 26 2.78 -42.71 14.10
N PHE A 27 4.08 -42.40 14.15
CA PHE A 27 5.00 -42.89 15.18
C PHE A 27 5.67 -41.70 15.90
N PRO A 28 4.98 -41.08 16.89
CA PRO A 28 5.45 -39.86 17.57
C PRO A 28 6.87 -39.96 18.13
N ALA A 29 7.24 -41.12 18.68
CA ALA A 29 8.55 -41.37 19.29
C ALA A 29 9.72 -41.30 18.28
N ASP A 30 9.46 -41.62 17.01
CA ASP A 30 10.47 -41.67 15.96
C ASP A 30 10.48 -40.40 15.09
N PHE A 31 9.61 -39.42 15.39
CA PHE A 31 9.48 -38.22 14.59
C PHE A 31 10.72 -37.33 14.69
N ARG A 32 11.21 -36.89 13.52
CA ARG A 32 12.39 -36.04 13.41
C ARG A 32 12.00 -34.57 13.50
N THR A 33 12.14 -34.02 14.70
CA THR A 33 11.70 -32.67 15.07
C THR A 33 12.66 -31.59 14.59
N GLN A 34 13.94 -31.89 14.39
CA GLN A 34 14.96 -30.89 14.05
C GLN A 34 14.60 -30.10 12.78
N ILE A 35 14.83 -28.79 12.82
CA ILE A 35 14.69 -27.87 11.67
C ILE A 35 16.01 -27.12 11.51
N CYS A 36 16.50 -27.05 10.26
CA CYS A 36 17.68 -26.26 9.93
C CYS A 36 17.39 -24.77 10.06
N GLU A 37 18.35 -23.97 10.54
CA GLU A 37 18.21 -22.50 10.60
C GLU A 37 18.01 -21.87 9.22
N GLU A 38 18.55 -22.50 8.18
CA GLU A 38 18.46 -22.06 6.79
C GLU A 38 17.18 -22.55 6.08
N ASP A 39 16.28 -23.24 6.78
CA ASP A 39 15.02 -23.74 6.20
C ASP A 39 14.08 -22.58 5.83
N GLU A 40 14.08 -22.20 4.56
CA GLU A 40 13.27 -21.11 4.02
C GLU A 40 11.77 -21.32 4.23
N MET A 41 11.29 -22.57 4.25
CA MET A 41 9.88 -22.87 4.48
C MET A 41 9.48 -22.68 5.95
N TYR A 42 10.38 -22.97 6.88
CA TYR A 42 10.19 -22.61 8.28
C TYR A 42 10.27 -21.09 8.48
N LEU A 43 11.29 -20.44 7.92
CA LEU A 43 11.46 -18.98 8.01
C LEU A 43 10.28 -18.22 7.39
N TYR A 44 9.71 -18.72 6.30
CA TYR A 44 8.47 -18.20 5.71
C TYR A 44 7.26 -18.43 6.62
N SER A 45 7.21 -19.56 7.32
CA SER A 45 6.13 -19.81 8.29
C SER A 45 6.25 -18.88 9.49
N LEU A 46 7.47 -18.57 9.94
CA LEU A 46 7.76 -17.63 11.02
C LEU A 46 7.37 -16.20 10.67
N SER A 47 7.66 -15.74 9.46
CA SER A 47 7.26 -14.39 9.02
C SER A 47 5.74 -14.22 8.90
N ASN A 48 4.99 -15.30 8.69
CA ASN A 48 3.53 -15.26 8.52
C ASN A 48 2.75 -15.22 9.85
N VAL A 49 3.43 -15.30 11.00
CA VAL A 49 2.79 -15.34 12.33
C VAL A 49 3.43 -14.33 13.28
N ASP A 50 3.86 -13.18 12.77
CA ASP A 50 4.50 -12.10 13.53
C ASP A 50 5.70 -12.57 14.39
N ASN A 51 6.44 -13.57 13.92
CA ASN A 51 7.53 -14.24 14.63
C ASN A 51 7.12 -15.01 15.90
N ASP A 52 5.85 -15.39 16.05
CA ASP A 52 5.41 -16.38 17.03
C ASP A 52 6.02 -17.75 16.69
N ARG A 53 7.06 -18.13 17.44
CA ARG A 53 7.83 -19.36 17.19
C ARG A 53 6.97 -20.62 17.32
N ASP A 54 6.04 -20.66 18.27
CA ASP A 54 5.22 -21.84 18.54
C ASP A 54 4.27 -22.08 17.37
N ARG A 55 3.53 -21.04 16.96
CA ARG A 55 2.64 -21.11 15.79
C ARG A 55 3.40 -21.39 14.50
N ALA A 56 4.59 -20.83 14.33
CA ALA A 56 5.42 -21.06 13.15
C ALA A 56 5.82 -22.55 13.03
N LEU A 57 6.22 -23.17 14.14
CA LEU A 57 6.57 -24.58 14.21
C LEU A 57 5.37 -25.46 13.85
N VAL A 58 4.22 -25.22 14.50
CA VAL A 58 2.99 -25.96 14.21
C VAL A 58 2.60 -25.81 12.75
N ARG A 59 2.59 -24.58 12.22
CA ARG A 59 2.24 -24.31 10.83
C ARG A 59 3.16 -25.06 9.87
N TYR A 60 4.47 -25.04 10.12
CA TYR A 60 5.45 -25.76 9.32
C TYR A 60 5.16 -27.27 9.28
N TYR A 61 4.96 -27.90 10.45
CA TYR A 61 4.67 -29.34 10.51
C TYR A 61 3.29 -29.69 9.95
N ALA A 62 2.26 -28.89 10.24
CA ALA A 62 0.91 -29.09 9.72
C ALA A 62 0.87 -29.05 8.20
N ILE A 63 1.63 -28.15 7.56
CA ILE A 63 1.76 -28.13 6.09
C ILE A 63 2.43 -29.42 5.59
N GLY A 64 3.54 -29.86 6.20
CA GLY A 64 4.19 -31.12 5.84
C GLY A 64 3.26 -32.32 5.95
N ARG A 65 2.48 -32.39 7.03
CA ARG A 65 1.48 -33.44 7.27
C ARG A 65 0.37 -33.44 6.22
N ARG A 66 -0.16 -32.26 5.87
CA ARG A 66 -1.20 -32.13 4.83
C ARG A 66 -0.70 -32.51 3.45
N ILE A 67 0.56 -32.16 3.11
CA ILE A 67 1.18 -32.65 1.86
C ILE A 67 1.23 -34.17 1.90
N LEU A 68 1.68 -34.78 3.00
CA LEU A 68 1.67 -36.25 3.13
C LEU A 68 0.28 -36.84 2.93
N ASP A 69 -0.78 -36.28 3.51
CA ASP A 69 -2.14 -36.79 3.31
C ASP A 69 -2.59 -36.76 1.85
N SER A 70 -2.28 -35.69 1.11
CA SER A 70 -2.58 -35.63 -0.32
C SER A 70 -1.83 -36.72 -1.08
N ILE A 71 -0.52 -36.87 -0.82
CA ILE A 71 0.32 -37.86 -1.51
C ILE A 71 -0.06 -39.29 -1.13
N LYS A 72 -0.41 -39.54 0.13
CA LYS A 72 -0.81 -40.85 0.64
C LYS A 72 -2.05 -41.38 -0.07
N GLN A 73 -3.08 -40.56 -0.25
CA GLN A 73 -4.28 -40.95 -1.01
C GLN A 73 -3.94 -41.42 -2.43
N ILE A 74 -3.00 -40.73 -3.08
CA ILE A 74 -2.60 -41.02 -4.46
C ILE A 74 -1.71 -42.26 -4.52
N VAL A 75 -0.75 -42.40 -3.59
CA VAL A 75 0.14 -43.56 -3.51
C VAL A 75 -0.65 -44.82 -3.19
N GLU A 76 -1.56 -44.77 -2.22
CA GLU A 76 -2.45 -45.90 -1.90
C GLU A 76 -3.39 -46.23 -3.07
N TRP A 77 -3.87 -45.23 -3.81
CA TRP A 77 -4.66 -45.50 -5.01
C TRP A 77 -3.81 -46.13 -6.13
N HIS A 78 -2.60 -45.64 -6.41
CA HIS A 78 -1.80 -46.08 -7.55
C HIS A 78 -1.04 -47.39 -7.27
N PHE A 79 -0.43 -47.50 -6.10
CA PHE A 79 0.45 -48.62 -5.68
C PHE A 79 -0.19 -49.56 -4.67
N ASP A 80 -1.45 -49.36 -4.29
CA ASP A 80 -2.18 -50.06 -3.21
C ASP A 80 -1.65 -49.79 -1.79
N SER A 81 -0.33 -49.58 -1.60
CA SER A 81 0.28 -49.09 -0.37
C SER A 81 1.69 -48.53 -0.60
N PHE A 82 2.24 -47.81 0.38
CA PHE A 82 3.65 -47.38 0.36
C PHE A 82 4.64 -48.55 0.34
N GLU A 83 4.27 -49.74 0.81
CA GLU A 83 5.18 -50.90 0.83
C GLU A 83 5.59 -51.34 -0.59
N ASN A 84 4.71 -51.11 -1.56
CA ASN A 84 4.91 -51.41 -2.98
C ASN A 84 5.71 -50.36 -3.73
N VAL A 85 6.06 -49.23 -3.09
CA VAL A 85 6.97 -48.24 -3.63
C VAL A 85 8.40 -48.69 -3.33
N SER A 86 9.21 -48.95 -4.36
CA SER A 86 10.61 -49.36 -4.17
C SER A 86 11.56 -48.17 -4.19
N SER A 87 11.15 -47.08 -4.82
CA SER A 87 11.97 -45.87 -4.91
C SER A 87 11.13 -44.60 -5.02
N PHE A 88 11.27 -43.71 -4.05
CA PHE A 88 10.60 -42.41 -4.00
C PHE A 88 11.64 -41.28 -4.13
N LEU A 89 11.43 -40.34 -5.06
CA LEU A 89 12.21 -39.12 -5.19
C LEU A 89 11.38 -37.92 -4.73
N ASP A 90 11.81 -37.24 -3.66
CA ASP A 90 11.33 -35.90 -3.30
C ASP A 90 12.26 -34.87 -3.95
N PHE A 91 11.80 -34.25 -5.04
CA PHE A 91 12.55 -33.31 -5.86
C PHE A 91 12.19 -31.86 -5.53
N ALA A 92 13.21 -31.00 -5.41
CA ALA A 92 13.11 -29.67 -4.82
C ALA A 92 12.55 -29.71 -3.39
N CYS A 93 13.07 -30.67 -2.61
CA CYS A 93 12.58 -31.04 -1.29
C CYS A 93 12.85 -30.01 -0.17
N GLY A 94 13.64 -28.97 -0.44
CA GLY A 94 14.14 -28.04 0.57
C GLY A 94 14.85 -28.78 1.71
N TYR A 95 14.55 -28.39 2.95
CA TYR A 95 15.09 -29.03 4.17
C TYR A 95 14.16 -30.14 4.71
N GLY A 96 13.28 -30.67 3.87
CA GLY A 96 12.49 -31.87 4.16
C GLY A 96 11.31 -31.66 5.10
N ARG A 97 10.54 -30.58 4.87
CA ARG A 97 9.23 -30.37 5.52
C ARG A 97 8.28 -31.54 5.24
N PHE A 98 8.30 -32.07 4.02
CA PHE A 98 7.53 -33.25 3.61
C PHE A 98 8.25 -34.56 3.97
N THR A 99 9.54 -34.70 3.63
CA THR A 99 10.35 -35.93 3.86
C THR A 99 10.24 -36.48 5.28
N ARG A 100 10.24 -35.62 6.30
CA ARG A 100 10.12 -36.02 7.72
C ARG A 100 8.83 -36.79 8.05
N PHE A 101 7.77 -36.58 7.27
CA PHE A 101 6.53 -37.34 7.36
C PHE A 101 6.57 -38.57 6.45
N LEU A 102 7.19 -38.47 5.26
CA LEU A 102 7.35 -39.61 4.35
C LEU A 102 8.11 -40.78 5.02
N ILE A 103 9.13 -40.51 5.83
CA ILE A 103 9.89 -41.56 6.56
C ILE A 103 9.05 -42.31 7.61
N GLN A 104 7.82 -41.87 7.90
CA GLN A 104 6.87 -42.58 8.76
C GLN A 104 6.05 -43.64 7.99
N GLU A 105 6.06 -43.56 6.65
CA GLU A 105 5.32 -44.44 5.76
C GLU A 105 6.24 -45.32 4.91
N LEU A 106 7.44 -44.83 4.59
CA LEU A 106 8.41 -45.53 3.73
C LEU A 106 9.80 -45.58 4.40
N PRO A 107 10.51 -46.72 4.36
CA PRO A 107 11.86 -46.83 4.90
C PRO A 107 12.84 -45.81 4.25
N PRO A 108 13.71 -45.13 5.04
CA PRO A 108 14.62 -44.11 4.54
C PRO A 108 15.52 -44.55 3.37
N GLU A 109 15.93 -45.82 3.33
CA GLU A 109 16.75 -46.39 2.26
C GLU A 109 16.06 -46.41 0.89
N LYS A 110 14.72 -46.32 0.85
CA LYS A 110 13.91 -46.23 -0.36
C LYS A 110 13.57 -44.78 -0.75
N ILE A 111 14.06 -43.79 -0.01
CA ILE A 111 13.80 -42.37 -0.25
C ILE A 111 15.06 -41.69 -0.77
N TRP A 112 14.92 -40.95 -1.86
CA TRP A 112 15.90 -40.03 -2.40
C TRP A 112 15.36 -38.62 -2.28
N VAL A 113 16.20 -37.71 -1.80
CA VAL A 113 15.90 -36.28 -1.72
C VAL A 113 16.83 -35.55 -2.67
N SER A 114 16.28 -34.57 -3.39
CA SER A 114 17.03 -33.77 -4.33
C SER A 114 16.70 -32.29 -4.19
N ASP A 115 17.74 -31.46 -4.05
CA ASP A 115 17.61 -30.02 -3.96
C ASP A 115 18.87 -29.32 -4.48
N ILE A 116 18.71 -28.09 -4.96
CA ILE A 116 19.84 -27.25 -5.37
C ILE A 116 20.68 -26.81 -4.17
N TYR A 117 20.07 -26.73 -2.99
CA TYR A 117 20.76 -26.47 -1.74
C TYR A 117 21.46 -27.73 -1.24
N ALA A 118 22.77 -27.83 -1.50
CA ALA A 118 23.59 -28.93 -1.01
C ALA A 118 23.52 -29.11 0.53
N ASN A 119 23.38 -28.01 1.28
CA ASN A 119 23.18 -28.06 2.74
C ASN A 119 21.85 -28.73 3.12
N ALA A 120 20.80 -28.52 2.33
CA ALA A 120 19.48 -29.09 2.59
C ALA A 120 19.47 -30.60 2.33
N VAL A 121 20.11 -31.03 1.23
CA VAL A 121 20.33 -32.46 0.93
C VAL A 121 21.15 -33.11 2.06
N LYS A 122 22.28 -32.51 2.43
CA LYS A 122 23.14 -33.01 3.52
C LYS A 122 22.39 -33.13 4.84
N PHE A 123 21.64 -32.10 5.23
CA PHE A 123 20.83 -32.10 6.45
C PHE A 123 19.87 -33.29 6.48
N GLN A 124 19.15 -33.54 5.38
CA GLN A 124 18.21 -34.66 5.32
C GLN A 124 18.91 -36.02 5.36
N GLN A 125 20.08 -36.18 4.73
CA GLN A 125 20.87 -37.41 4.85
C GLN A 125 21.29 -37.68 6.31
N GLU A 126 21.78 -36.66 7.01
CA GLU A 126 22.27 -36.78 8.40
C GLU A 126 21.14 -37.02 9.42
N HIS A 127 19.97 -36.41 9.22
CA HIS A 127 18.87 -36.44 10.20
C HIS A 127 17.75 -37.44 9.89
N PHE A 128 17.52 -37.72 8.61
CA PHE A 128 16.44 -38.62 8.17
C PHE A 128 16.98 -39.95 7.65
N ASN A 129 18.30 -40.11 7.52
CA ASN A 129 18.97 -41.30 6.98
C ASN A 129 18.51 -41.66 5.56
N VAL A 130 18.07 -40.67 4.78
CA VAL A 130 17.65 -40.83 3.39
C VAL A 130 18.83 -40.70 2.44
N ASN A 131 18.64 -41.08 1.17
CA ASN A 131 19.63 -40.89 0.12
C ASN A 131 19.57 -39.45 -0.42
N GLY A 132 20.71 -38.86 -0.80
CA GLY A 132 20.78 -37.48 -1.29
C GLY A 132 21.33 -37.37 -2.71
N ILE A 133 20.72 -36.49 -3.50
CA ILE A 133 21.18 -36.09 -4.84
C ILE A 133 21.24 -34.56 -4.87
N ILE A 134 22.40 -33.98 -5.18
CA ILE A 134 22.48 -32.51 -5.31
C ILE A 134 21.99 -32.11 -6.70
N SER A 135 20.99 -31.24 -6.74
CA SER A 135 20.43 -30.72 -7.99
C SER A 135 21.26 -29.58 -8.57
N THR A 136 20.89 -29.12 -9.76
CA THR A 136 21.61 -28.11 -10.54
C THR A 136 20.67 -26.97 -10.96
N LYS A 137 21.23 -25.84 -11.40
CA LYS A 137 20.42 -24.77 -12.02
C LYS A 137 19.89 -25.19 -13.39
N ASN A 138 20.76 -25.84 -14.17
CA ASN A 138 20.42 -26.19 -15.53
C ASN A 138 20.03 -27.67 -15.62
N PRO A 139 18.88 -28.00 -16.25
CA PRO A 139 18.40 -29.36 -16.41
C PRO A 139 19.42 -30.32 -17.01
N GLU A 140 20.17 -29.92 -18.04
CA GLU A 140 21.10 -30.79 -18.75
C GLU A 140 22.26 -31.33 -17.88
N ASN A 141 22.51 -30.68 -16.74
CA ASN A 141 23.55 -31.09 -15.79
C ASN A 141 23.01 -32.01 -14.69
N TYR A 142 21.70 -32.22 -14.61
CA TYR A 142 21.07 -33.09 -13.62
C TYR A 142 21.11 -34.55 -14.07
N VAL A 143 22.27 -35.19 -13.90
CA VAL A 143 22.52 -36.57 -14.35
C VAL A 143 22.34 -37.54 -13.19
N VAL A 144 21.32 -38.41 -13.29
CA VAL A 144 21.00 -39.42 -12.28
C VAL A 144 20.86 -40.79 -12.95
N ASP A 145 21.76 -41.72 -12.62
CA ASP A 145 21.79 -43.07 -13.22
C ASP A 145 20.87 -44.06 -12.47
N ARG A 146 19.57 -43.76 -12.47
CA ARG A 146 18.52 -44.62 -11.91
C ARG A 146 17.12 -44.17 -12.30
N LYS A 147 16.14 -45.03 -12.07
CA LYS A 147 14.72 -44.69 -12.16
C LYS A 147 14.07 -44.65 -10.78
N PHE A 148 12.89 -44.04 -10.72
CA PHE A 148 12.04 -43.92 -9.53
C PHE A 148 10.62 -44.39 -9.84
N ASP A 149 10.01 -45.09 -8.89
CA ASP A 149 8.61 -45.46 -8.98
C ASP A 149 7.71 -44.29 -8.66
N CYS A 150 8.11 -43.44 -7.72
CA CYS A 150 7.33 -42.29 -7.32
C CYS A 150 8.21 -41.05 -7.30
N ILE A 151 7.80 -39.99 -7.97
CA ILE A 151 8.50 -38.70 -7.98
C ILE A 151 7.51 -37.63 -7.52
N LEU A 152 7.89 -36.87 -6.50
CA LEU A 152 7.18 -35.68 -6.07
C LEU A 152 8.03 -34.45 -6.40
N ALA A 153 7.44 -33.48 -7.10
CA ALA A 153 7.99 -32.14 -7.28
C ALA A 153 7.00 -31.12 -6.71
N CYS A 154 6.94 -31.05 -5.37
CA CYS A 154 5.99 -30.18 -4.67
C CYS A 154 6.48 -28.73 -4.68
N SER A 155 5.67 -27.85 -5.24
CA SER A 155 5.94 -26.41 -5.39
C SER A 155 7.23 -26.11 -6.16
N PHE A 156 7.65 -26.97 -7.09
CA PHE A 156 8.79 -26.67 -7.96
C PHE A 156 8.35 -25.93 -9.23
N PHE A 157 7.39 -26.49 -9.97
CA PHE A 157 6.92 -25.93 -11.23
C PHE A 157 6.10 -24.64 -11.07
N SER A 158 5.65 -24.32 -9.84
CA SER A 158 5.13 -23.00 -9.47
C SER A 158 6.16 -21.88 -9.50
N HIS A 159 7.45 -22.19 -9.71
CA HIS A 159 8.54 -21.19 -9.73
C HIS A 159 9.40 -21.25 -10.99
N MET A 160 9.17 -22.21 -11.89
CA MET A 160 10.02 -22.41 -13.06
C MET A 160 9.65 -21.46 -14.21
N PRO A 161 10.61 -20.70 -14.77
CA PRO A 161 10.36 -19.91 -15.96
C PRO A 161 10.18 -20.82 -17.19
N GLU A 162 9.48 -20.30 -18.20
CA GLU A 162 9.19 -21.05 -19.44
C GLU A 162 10.44 -21.66 -20.10
N LYS A 163 11.58 -20.95 -20.04
CA LYS A 163 12.86 -21.37 -20.62
C LYS A 163 13.42 -22.69 -20.06
N THR A 164 13.07 -23.08 -18.84
CA THR A 164 13.57 -24.31 -18.18
C THR A 164 12.46 -25.29 -17.82
N PHE A 165 11.19 -24.87 -17.85
CA PHE A 165 10.04 -25.69 -17.46
C PHE A 165 9.99 -27.04 -18.18
N VAL A 166 10.02 -27.03 -19.52
CA VAL A 166 9.90 -28.24 -20.34
C VAL A 166 11.09 -29.18 -20.11
N ASN A 167 12.30 -28.64 -20.03
CA ASN A 167 13.51 -29.43 -19.85
C ASN A 167 13.57 -30.09 -18.46
N TRP A 168 13.10 -29.40 -17.41
CA TRP A 168 12.96 -30.02 -16.09
C TRP A 168 11.90 -31.13 -16.08
N MET A 169 10.77 -30.92 -16.76
CA MET A 169 9.76 -31.97 -16.89
C MET A 169 10.28 -33.16 -17.68
N GLN A 170 11.07 -32.95 -18.75
CA GLN A 170 11.73 -34.03 -19.48
C GLN A 170 12.65 -34.83 -18.56
N ASN A 171 13.51 -34.16 -17.78
CA ASN A 171 14.39 -34.85 -16.84
C ASN A 171 13.62 -35.72 -15.84
N LEU A 172 12.60 -35.18 -15.18
CA LEU A 172 11.83 -35.96 -14.20
C LEU A 172 11.09 -37.13 -14.87
N TYR A 173 10.57 -36.93 -16.08
CA TYR A 173 9.96 -37.99 -16.88
C TYR A 173 10.96 -39.08 -17.27
N ASP A 174 12.17 -38.69 -17.67
CA ASP A 174 13.26 -39.60 -17.98
C ASP A 174 13.73 -40.37 -16.75
N LEU A 175 13.48 -39.90 -15.53
CA LEU A 175 13.76 -40.65 -14.30
C LEU A 175 12.62 -41.58 -13.88
N LEU A 176 11.49 -41.59 -14.58
CA LEU A 176 10.33 -42.38 -14.20
C LEU A 176 10.48 -43.86 -14.57
N SER A 177 10.11 -44.77 -13.67
CA SER A 177 10.01 -46.19 -13.99
C SER A 177 8.80 -46.47 -14.90
N PRO A 178 8.73 -47.63 -15.59
CA PRO A 178 7.62 -47.91 -16.52
C PRO A 178 6.22 -47.89 -15.89
N GLN A 179 6.10 -48.20 -14.60
CA GLN A 179 4.84 -48.15 -13.83
C GLN A 179 4.80 -46.96 -12.86
N GLY A 180 5.77 -46.06 -12.99
CA GLY A 180 5.97 -44.98 -12.05
C GLY A 180 4.93 -43.87 -12.18
N LEU A 181 4.88 -43.04 -11.15
CA LEU A 181 4.00 -41.90 -11.02
C LEU A 181 4.80 -40.64 -10.68
N ILE A 182 4.61 -39.57 -11.46
CA ILE A 182 5.06 -38.23 -11.10
C ILE A 182 3.87 -37.45 -10.55
N MET A 183 4.09 -36.80 -9.42
CA MET A 183 3.19 -35.86 -8.79
C MET A 183 3.89 -34.51 -8.75
N PHE A 184 3.33 -33.49 -9.36
CA PHE A 184 3.91 -32.15 -9.30
C PHE A 184 2.84 -31.08 -9.19
N SER A 185 3.17 -29.98 -8.52
CA SER A 185 2.21 -28.91 -8.30
C SER A 185 2.55 -27.62 -9.05
N VAL A 186 1.50 -26.89 -9.38
CA VAL A 186 1.56 -25.62 -10.13
C VAL A 186 0.57 -24.61 -9.56
N LEU A 187 0.75 -23.33 -9.90
CA LEU A 187 -0.27 -22.31 -9.67
C LEU A 187 -1.16 -22.23 -10.92
N ASP A 188 -2.47 -22.38 -10.73
CA ASP A 188 -3.44 -22.18 -11.80
C ASP A 188 -3.66 -20.68 -12.07
N MET A 189 -4.09 -20.36 -13.30
CA MET A 189 -4.40 -18.99 -13.71
C MET A 189 -5.50 -18.33 -12.86
N GLU A 190 -6.34 -19.06 -12.14
CA GLU A 190 -7.31 -18.49 -11.21
C GLU A 190 -6.67 -17.67 -10.07
N LEU A 191 -5.38 -17.90 -9.79
CA LEU A 191 -4.62 -17.18 -8.77
C LEU A 191 -3.96 -15.89 -9.29
N LEU A 192 -4.07 -15.60 -10.59
CA LEU A 192 -3.58 -14.34 -11.14
C LEU A 192 -4.47 -13.17 -10.71
N PRO A 193 -3.89 -11.98 -10.50
CA PRO A 193 -4.68 -10.76 -10.37
C PRO A 193 -5.58 -10.57 -11.61
N PRO A 194 -6.85 -10.14 -11.46
CA PRO A 194 -7.79 -10.00 -12.58
C PRO A 194 -7.31 -9.11 -13.73
N GLU A 195 -6.35 -8.22 -13.47
CA GLU A 195 -5.80 -7.26 -14.42
C GLU A 195 -4.71 -7.86 -15.32
N VAL A 196 -4.17 -9.04 -14.97
CA VAL A 196 -3.09 -9.69 -15.73
C VAL A 196 -3.69 -10.54 -16.85
N PRO A 197 -3.48 -10.20 -18.13
CA PRO A 197 -4.03 -10.98 -19.24
C PRO A 197 -3.33 -12.34 -19.35
N ILE A 198 -4.11 -13.39 -19.60
CA ILE A 198 -3.59 -14.73 -19.88
C ILE A 198 -3.03 -14.77 -21.31
N PRO A 199 -1.73 -15.01 -21.50
CA PRO A 199 -1.13 -15.06 -22.83
C PRO A 199 -1.51 -16.35 -23.58
N PRO A 200 -1.51 -16.35 -24.92
CA PRO A 200 -1.77 -17.55 -25.71
C PRO A 200 -0.81 -18.72 -25.45
N SER A 201 0.40 -18.45 -24.96
CA SER A 201 1.35 -19.49 -24.55
C SER A 201 0.83 -20.32 -23.37
N GLY A 202 -0.12 -19.80 -22.58
CA GLY A 202 -0.69 -20.51 -21.44
C GLY A 202 0.23 -20.57 -20.22
N ILE A 203 1.30 -19.77 -20.17
CA ILE A 203 2.23 -19.62 -19.04
C ILE A 203 2.52 -18.15 -18.75
N VAL A 204 2.51 -17.76 -17.47
CA VAL A 204 2.88 -16.42 -16.99
C VAL A 204 3.97 -16.57 -15.93
N PHE A 205 5.09 -15.91 -16.14
CA PHE A 205 6.21 -15.89 -15.20
C PHE A 205 6.44 -14.48 -14.66
N SER A 206 6.67 -14.37 -13.34
CA SER A 206 7.08 -13.15 -12.67
C SER A 206 8.35 -13.41 -11.86
N PRO A 207 9.40 -12.57 -11.93
CA PRO A 207 10.62 -12.73 -11.13
C PRO A 207 10.42 -12.26 -9.68
N ARG A 208 9.40 -12.80 -9.02
CA ARG A 208 9.07 -12.63 -7.61
C ARG A 208 9.06 -14.01 -6.97
N SER A 209 9.73 -14.16 -5.85
CA SER A 209 9.73 -15.40 -5.06
C SER A 209 9.98 -15.06 -3.60
N GLU A 210 9.47 -15.93 -2.73
CA GLU A 210 9.77 -16.03 -1.31
C GLU A 210 11.19 -16.52 -1.03
N SER A 211 11.87 -17.14 -2.02
CA SER A 211 13.26 -17.56 -1.86
C SER A 211 14.17 -16.36 -1.63
N ARG A 212 15.04 -16.50 -0.63
CA ARG A 212 16.03 -15.51 -0.19
C ARG A 212 17.34 -15.62 -0.95
N TYR A 213 17.64 -16.79 -1.51
CA TYR A 213 18.96 -17.11 -2.05
C TYR A 213 18.98 -17.43 -3.54
N LEU A 214 17.86 -17.88 -4.12
CA LEU A 214 17.80 -18.18 -5.55
C LEU A 214 17.65 -16.91 -6.37
N ASP A 215 18.22 -16.96 -7.57
CA ASP A 215 18.02 -15.92 -8.58
C ASP A 215 16.55 -15.94 -9.02
N LYS A 216 15.86 -14.81 -8.86
CA LYS A 216 14.43 -14.68 -9.12
C LYS A 216 14.08 -14.81 -10.61
N GLU A 217 15.06 -14.65 -11.50
CA GLU A 217 14.91 -14.91 -12.94
C GLU A 217 15.01 -16.41 -13.30
N GLU A 218 15.51 -17.22 -12.37
CA GLU A 218 15.59 -18.69 -12.50
C GLU A 218 14.59 -19.41 -11.59
N TYR A 219 14.12 -18.74 -10.53
CA TYR A 219 13.17 -19.26 -9.54
C TYR A 219 12.22 -18.13 -9.09
N GLY A 220 11.17 -17.90 -9.88
CA GLY A 220 10.21 -16.82 -9.71
C GLY A 220 8.84 -17.31 -9.24
N THR A 221 7.76 -16.75 -9.78
CA THR A 221 6.38 -17.23 -9.60
C THR A 221 5.80 -17.50 -10.98
N THR A 222 5.30 -18.72 -11.18
CA THR A 222 4.79 -19.22 -12.45
C THR A 222 3.36 -19.67 -12.31
N TYR A 223 2.50 -19.16 -13.19
CA TYR A 223 1.13 -19.57 -13.36
C TYR A 223 0.96 -20.25 -14.72
N VAL A 224 0.19 -21.32 -14.78
CA VAL A 224 0.00 -22.12 -15.99
C VAL A 224 -1.45 -22.47 -16.20
N THR A 225 -1.83 -22.62 -17.46
CA THR A 225 -3.11 -23.21 -17.85
C THR A 225 -3.00 -24.73 -17.89
N GLU A 226 -4.12 -25.43 -17.73
CA GLU A 226 -4.16 -26.88 -17.95
C GLU A 226 -3.77 -27.29 -19.37
N ALA A 227 -4.12 -26.46 -20.37
CA ALA A 227 -3.73 -26.69 -21.76
C ALA A 227 -2.19 -26.69 -21.94
N TYR A 228 -1.50 -25.76 -21.28
CA TYR A 228 -0.03 -25.70 -21.29
C TYR A 228 0.56 -26.99 -20.69
N ILE A 229 0.07 -27.43 -19.53
CA ILE A 229 0.56 -28.66 -18.91
C ILE A 229 0.32 -29.88 -19.81
N ASN A 230 -0.86 -30.02 -20.39
CA ASN A 230 -1.16 -31.11 -21.32
C ASN A 230 -0.22 -31.10 -22.53
N GLN A 231 0.11 -29.93 -23.08
CA GLN A 231 1.07 -29.79 -24.17
C GLN A 231 2.48 -30.21 -23.76
N VAL A 232 2.97 -29.74 -22.60
CA VAL A 232 4.30 -30.09 -22.09
C VAL A 232 4.40 -31.60 -21.86
N ILE A 233 3.40 -32.21 -21.20
CA ILE A 233 3.41 -33.66 -20.93
C ILE A 233 3.34 -34.47 -22.24
N ALA A 234 2.51 -34.06 -23.20
CA ALA A 234 2.45 -34.71 -24.51
C ALA A 234 3.80 -34.63 -25.25
N GLN A 235 4.50 -33.49 -25.16
CA GLN A 235 5.82 -33.31 -25.75
C GLN A 235 6.87 -34.22 -25.11
N VAL A 236 7.03 -34.19 -23.78
CA VAL A 236 8.10 -34.94 -23.11
C VAL A 236 7.90 -36.45 -23.12
N SER A 237 6.64 -36.90 -23.24
CA SER A 237 6.28 -38.31 -23.26
C SER A 237 6.06 -38.88 -24.65
N ASP A 238 6.22 -38.08 -25.72
CA ASP A 238 5.88 -38.49 -27.09
C ASP A 238 4.43 -39.05 -27.16
N GLY A 239 3.51 -38.38 -26.45
CA GLY A 239 2.10 -38.74 -26.34
C GLY A 239 1.78 -40.02 -25.56
N LYS A 240 2.75 -40.62 -24.86
CA LYS A 240 2.57 -41.91 -24.16
C LYS A 240 2.03 -41.75 -22.74
N ALA A 241 2.28 -40.62 -22.09
CA ALA A 241 1.89 -40.43 -20.72
C ALA A 241 0.40 -40.07 -20.59
N VAL A 242 -0.21 -40.53 -19.50
CA VAL A 242 -1.54 -40.09 -19.07
C VAL A 242 -1.36 -39.02 -18.01
N VAL A 243 -2.16 -37.96 -18.09
CA VAL A 243 -2.15 -36.83 -17.15
C VAL A 243 -3.52 -36.68 -16.50
N HIS A 244 -3.53 -36.39 -15.20
CA HIS A 244 -4.74 -36.06 -14.44
C HIS A 244 -4.48 -34.88 -13.51
N ARG A 245 -5.43 -33.94 -13.46
CA ARG A 245 -5.37 -32.74 -12.63
C ARG A 245 -6.27 -32.93 -11.41
N ILE A 246 -5.72 -32.64 -10.23
CA ILE A 246 -6.47 -32.46 -8.99
C ILE A 246 -6.40 -30.97 -8.63
N PRO A 247 -7.48 -30.21 -8.88
CA PRO A 247 -7.54 -28.80 -8.51
C PRO A 247 -7.30 -28.64 -7.00
N LYS A 248 -6.43 -27.71 -6.62
CA LYS A 248 -6.11 -27.40 -5.20
C LYS A 248 -5.66 -28.63 -4.39
N GLY A 249 -5.03 -29.60 -5.06
CA GLY A 249 -4.58 -30.87 -4.46
C GLY A 249 -3.50 -30.73 -3.39
N ILE A 250 -2.71 -29.63 -3.42
CA ILE A 250 -1.71 -29.33 -2.39
C ILE A 250 -2.17 -28.15 -1.54
N SER A 251 -2.44 -28.45 -0.25
CA SER A 251 -2.79 -27.46 0.78
C SER A 251 -3.90 -26.48 0.37
N ARG A 252 -4.89 -26.94 -0.43
CA ARG A 252 -6.02 -26.13 -0.91
C ARG A 252 -5.64 -24.92 -1.75
N TYR A 253 -4.40 -24.89 -2.27
CA TYR A 253 -3.84 -23.72 -2.93
C TYR A 253 -3.26 -24.04 -4.30
N GLN A 254 -2.36 -25.03 -4.39
CA GLN A 254 -1.76 -25.43 -5.66
C GLN A 254 -2.48 -26.62 -6.26
N ASP A 255 -2.60 -26.62 -7.58
CA ASP A 255 -3.09 -27.76 -8.32
C ASP A 255 -2.03 -28.85 -8.37
N LEU A 256 -2.47 -30.10 -8.31
CA LEU A 256 -1.60 -31.26 -8.32
C LEU A 256 -1.85 -32.07 -9.60
N TYR A 257 -0.80 -32.27 -10.39
CA TYR A 257 -0.84 -33.07 -11.61
C TYR A 257 -0.21 -34.44 -11.36
N LEU A 258 -0.88 -35.46 -11.86
CA LEU A 258 -0.46 -36.85 -11.84
C LEU A 258 -0.07 -37.27 -13.25
N VAL A 259 1.15 -37.79 -13.43
CA VAL A 259 1.66 -38.24 -14.74
C VAL A 259 2.19 -39.66 -14.63
N SER A 260 1.72 -40.55 -15.50
CA SER A 260 2.10 -41.96 -15.54
C SER A 260 2.33 -42.43 -16.98
N ASN A 261 3.29 -43.34 -17.16
CA ASN A 261 3.66 -43.95 -18.45
C ASN A 261 2.60 -44.90 -19.03
N ALA A 262 1.73 -45.41 -18.18
CA ALA A 262 0.65 -46.31 -18.57
C ALA A 262 -0.68 -45.83 -17.98
N LYS A 263 -1.79 -46.21 -18.63
CA LYS A 263 -3.09 -46.31 -17.94
C LYS A 263 -3.00 -47.46 -16.94
N VAL A 264 -2.39 -47.20 -15.78
CA VAL A 264 -2.26 -48.16 -14.68
C VAL A 264 -3.64 -48.42 -14.08
N LYS A 265 -4.39 -47.34 -13.79
CA LYS A 265 -5.76 -47.34 -13.31
C LYS A 265 -6.55 -46.21 -13.99
N ASP A 266 -7.88 -46.33 -14.02
CA ASP A 266 -8.74 -45.23 -14.45
C ASP A 266 -8.77 -44.16 -13.36
N PHE A 267 -8.32 -42.94 -13.67
CA PHE A 267 -8.33 -41.81 -12.74
C PHE A 267 -9.74 -41.46 -12.24
N SER A 268 -10.81 -41.87 -12.94
CA SER A 268 -12.17 -41.72 -12.43
C SER A 268 -12.42 -42.48 -11.11
N SER A 269 -11.60 -43.51 -10.82
CA SER A 269 -11.64 -44.26 -9.56
C SER A 269 -10.84 -43.60 -8.43
N LEU A 270 -10.03 -42.57 -8.73
CA LEU A 270 -9.32 -41.80 -7.70
C LEU A 270 -10.29 -40.87 -7.00
N ASN A 271 -10.75 -41.30 -5.83
CA ASN A 271 -11.70 -40.54 -5.03
C ASN A 271 -10.97 -39.56 -4.09
N PHE A 272 -10.21 -38.62 -4.66
CA PHE A 272 -9.41 -37.67 -3.88
C PHE A 272 -10.29 -36.81 -2.95
N ARG A 273 -9.81 -36.58 -1.74
CA ARG A 273 -10.47 -35.78 -0.70
C ARG A 273 -9.52 -34.72 -0.16
N HIS A 274 -10.07 -33.52 -0.02
CA HIS A 274 -9.42 -32.38 0.58
C HIS A 274 -9.65 -32.36 2.08
N HIS A 275 -8.68 -31.84 2.84
CA HIS A 275 -8.91 -31.48 4.23
C HIS A 275 -10.05 -30.46 4.34
N PRO A 276 -10.79 -30.45 5.47
CA PRO A 276 -11.63 -29.31 5.78
C PRO A 276 -10.76 -28.06 5.96
N GLU A 277 -11.38 -26.90 5.97
CA GLU A 277 -10.74 -25.62 6.26
C GLU A 277 -11.41 -25.00 7.48
N GLY A 278 -10.67 -24.21 8.26
CA GLY A 278 -11.24 -23.56 9.44
C GLY A 278 -10.29 -22.56 10.07
N TYR A 279 -10.88 -21.67 10.86
CA TYR A 279 -10.18 -20.57 11.50
C TYR A 279 -10.78 -20.27 12.87
N LEU A 280 -9.93 -19.93 13.84
CA LEU A 280 -10.34 -19.40 15.15
C LEU A 280 -10.45 -17.89 15.02
N GLU A 281 -11.63 -17.34 15.26
CA GLU A 281 -11.86 -15.91 15.14
C GLU A 281 -11.66 -15.20 16.46
N ILE A 282 -12.17 -15.77 17.55
CA ILE A 282 -12.08 -15.12 18.85
C ILE A 282 -11.94 -16.13 19.98
N ALA A 283 -11.16 -15.74 20.97
CA ALA A 283 -11.06 -16.42 22.24
C ALA A 283 -11.09 -15.40 23.38
N TYR A 284 -11.94 -15.64 24.39
CA TYR A 284 -12.11 -14.69 25.49
C TYR A 284 -12.66 -15.32 26.75
N ILE A 285 -12.40 -14.67 27.89
CA ILE A 285 -12.98 -15.04 29.17
C ILE A 285 -14.36 -14.37 29.31
N THR A 286 -15.40 -15.17 29.56
CA THR A 286 -16.77 -14.71 29.80
C THR A 286 -16.93 -14.17 31.23
N PRO A 287 -17.99 -13.38 31.51
CA PRO A 287 -18.31 -12.95 32.88
C PRO A 287 -18.60 -14.11 33.85
N THR A 288 -18.92 -15.30 33.33
CA THR A 288 -19.17 -16.53 34.08
C THR A 288 -17.91 -17.37 34.29
N ASP A 289 -16.73 -16.78 34.08
CA ASP A 289 -15.41 -17.40 34.26
C ASP A 289 -15.18 -18.65 33.41
N LYS A 290 -15.71 -18.63 32.17
CA LYS A 290 -15.42 -19.64 31.14
C LYS A 290 -14.56 -19.01 30.05
N ILE A 291 -13.71 -19.81 29.42
CA ILE A 291 -13.00 -19.42 28.20
C ILE A 291 -13.88 -19.85 27.04
N ASN A 292 -14.38 -18.89 26.28
CA ASN A 292 -15.14 -19.12 25.06
C ASN A 292 -14.21 -19.06 23.84
N LEU A 293 -14.44 -19.97 22.90
CA LEU A 293 -13.69 -20.18 21.67
C LEU A 293 -14.71 -20.20 20.52
N GLU A 294 -14.55 -19.32 19.55
CA GLU A 294 -15.48 -19.21 18.42
C GLU A 294 -14.70 -19.05 17.11
N GLY A 295 -15.26 -19.61 16.05
CA GLY A 295 -14.70 -19.52 14.72
C GLY A 295 -15.58 -20.17 13.68
N TRP A 296 -14.98 -20.52 12.54
CA TRP A 296 -15.66 -21.27 11.49
C TRP A 296 -14.85 -22.49 11.05
N ALA A 297 -15.54 -23.49 10.53
CA ALA A 297 -14.96 -24.66 9.90
C ALA A 297 -15.91 -25.13 8.79
N ALA A 298 -15.36 -25.53 7.65
CA ALA A 298 -16.11 -25.93 6.47
C ALA A 298 -15.45 -27.11 5.75
N ASP A 299 -16.27 -27.97 5.15
CA ASP A 299 -15.84 -29.00 4.21
C ASP A 299 -16.58 -28.80 2.88
N ILE A 300 -15.83 -28.73 1.78
CA ILE A 300 -16.39 -28.51 0.44
C ILE A 300 -16.13 -29.68 -0.51
N ASN A 301 -15.76 -30.85 0.01
CA ASN A 301 -15.72 -32.07 -0.78
C ASN A 301 -17.13 -32.41 -1.26
N GLN A 302 -17.21 -33.14 -2.38
CA GLN A 302 -18.47 -33.76 -2.78
C GLN A 302 -18.95 -34.71 -1.67
N ASP A 303 -20.22 -34.56 -1.27
CA ASP A 303 -20.84 -35.26 -0.13
C ASP A 303 -20.06 -35.12 1.21
N GLY A 304 -19.17 -34.12 1.27
CA GLY A 304 -18.38 -33.80 2.44
C GLY A 304 -19.20 -33.10 3.50
N ARG A 305 -18.91 -33.42 4.76
CA ARG A 305 -19.43 -32.72 5.93
C ARG A 305 -18.40 -32.78 7.05
N LEU A 306 -18.48 -31.80 7.95
CA LEU A 306 -17.76 -31.87 9.21
C LEU A 306 -18.46 -32.86 10.15
N GLU A 307 -17.67 -33.70 10.81
CA GLU A 307 -18.13 -34.57 11.89
C GLU A 307 -18.00 -33.89 13.24
N GLU A 308 -16.94 -33.12 13.43
CA GLU A 308 -16.70 -32.40 14.67
C GLU A 308 -15.59 -31.36 14.52
N VAL A 309 -15.74 -30.28 15.29
CA VAL A 309 -14.66 -29.42 15.75
C VAL A 309 -14.33 -29.87 17.17
N GLN A 310 -13.08 -30.25 17.41
CA GLN A 310 -12.58 -30.70 18.70
C GLN A 310 -11.73 -29.60 19.36
N VAL A 311 -11.86 -29.50 20.68
CA VAL A 311 -10.96 -28.72 21.55
C VAL A 311 -10.29 -29.66 22.52
N LEU A 312 -8.97 -29.79 22.40
CA LEU A 312 -8.13 -30.60 23.25
C LEU A 312 -7.26 -29.70 24.13
N VAL A 313 -7.04 -30.12 25.37
CA VAL A 313 -6.12 -29.47 26.31
C VAL A 313 -5.08 -30.49 26.74
N ASN A 314 -3.80 -30.21 26.49
CA ASN A 314 -2.68 -31.13 26.74
C ASN A 314 -2.93 -32.55 26.17
N GLY A 315 -3.52 -32.62 24.97
CA GLY A 315 -3.85 -33.87 24.29
C GLY A 315 -5.15 -34.55 24.73
N GLN A 316 -5.80 -34.09 25.82
CA GLN A 316 -7.08 -34.62 26.27
C GLN A 316 -8.24 -33.87 25.61
N LEU A 317 -9.19 -34.61 25.00
CA LEU A 317 -10.41 -34.02 24.45
C LEU A 317 -11.27 -33.43 25.57
N MET A 318 -11.47 -32.11 25.54
CA MET A 318 -12.27 -31.39 26.54
C MET A 318 -13.67 -31.09 26.06
N GLN A 319 -13.79 -30.70 24.78
CA GLN A 319 -15.09 -30.46 24.16
C GLN A 319 -15.04 -30.78 22.67
N LYS A 320 -16.21 -31.03 22.11
CA LYS A 320 -16.44 -31.03 20.67
C LYS A 320 -17.80 -30.47 20.33
N CYS A 321 -17.96 -29.97 19.11
CA CYS A 321 -19.24 -29.57 18.56
C CYS A 321 -19.30 -29.81 17.05
N LEU A 322 -20.51 -29.91 16.51
CA LEU A 322 -20.75 -29.72 15.09
C LEU A 322 -20.92 -28.22 14.85
N PRO A 323 -20.39 -27.66 13.74
CA PRO A 323 -20.75 -26.31 13.34
C PRO A 323 -22.27 -26.17 13.16
N PHE A 324 -22.82 -25.07 13.67
CA PHE A 324 -24.26 -24.87 13.81
C PHE A 324 -24.72 -23.45 13.48
N GLU A 325 -23.82 -22.46 13.49
CA GLU A 325 -24.19 -21.07 13.23
C GLU A 325 -24.10 -20.74 11.73
N ASN A 326 -25.08 -19.96 11.27
CA ASN A 326 -25.12 -19.47 9.89
C ASN A 326 -23.98 -18.48 9.63
N ARG A 327 -23.24 -18.70 8.55
CA ARG A 327 -22.11 -17.89 8.09
C ARG A 327 -22.23 -17.64 6.60
N GLU A 328 -22.97 -16.59 6.26
CA GLU A 328 -23.19 -16.16 4.87
C GLU A 328 -21.87 -15.73 4.21
N ASP A 329 -20.96 -15.15 4.98
CA ASP A 329 -19.62 -14.75 4.55
C ASP A 329 -18.76 -15.95 4.16
N VAL A 330 -18.79 -17.05 4.93
CA VAL A 330 -18.09 -18.30 4.61
C VAL A 330 -18.70 -18.96 3.37
N ALA A 331 -20.03 -19.01 3.28
CA ALA A 331 -20.73 -19.53 2.10
C ALA A 331 -20.40 -18.71 0.83
N GLN A 332 -20.29 -17.38 0.96
CA GLN A 332 -19.89 -16.50 -0.14
C GLN A 332 -18.44 -16.74 -0.56
N HIS A 333 -17.52 -16.91 0.39
CA HIS A 333 -16.12 -17.20 0.12
C HIS A 333 -15.95 -18.49 -0.70
N PHE A 334 -16.60 -19.57 -0.27
CA PHE A 334 -16.57 -20.86 -0.98
C PHE A 334 -17.55 -20.97 -2.15
N LYS A 335 -18.38 -19.94 -2.38
CA LYS A 335 -19.41 -19.89 -3.43
C LYS A 335 -20.38 -21.07 -3.38
N THR A 336 -20.74 -21.52 -2.18
CA THR A 336 -21.67 -22.63 -1.96
C THR A 336 -22.44 -22.50 -0.66
N ASN A 337 -23.75 -22.78 -0.71
CA ASN A 337 -24.61 -22.78 0.49
C ASN A 337 -24.48 -24.06 1.32
N THR A 338 -23.74 -25.07 0.84
CA THR A 338 -23.52 -26.32 1.59
C THR A 338 -22.77 -26.09 2.90
N VAL A 339 -22.00 -24.99 2.99
CA VAL A 339 -21.22 -24.61 4.17
C VAL A 339 -21.82 -23.42 4.94
N LEU A 340 -23.12 -23.15 4.74
CA LEU A 340 -23.81 -22.06 5.46
C LEU A 340 -23.72 -22.26 6.98
N ASN A 341 -23.90 -23.49 7.47
CA ASN A 341 -23.78 -23.81 8.89
C ASN A 341 -22.33 -24.16 9.23
N SER A 342 -21.42 -23.19 9.15
CA SER A 342 -19.98 -23.38 9.37
C SER A 342 -19.46 -22.70 10.64
N GLY A 343 -20.25 -21.88 11.32
CA GLY A 343 -19.84 -21.26 12.60
C GLY A 343 -19.92 -22.26 13.75
N TRP A 344 -18.92 -22.23 14.62
CA TRP A 344 -18.82 -23.11 15.79
C TRP A 344 -18.40 -22.34 17.04
N SER A 345 -18.82 -22.84 18.20
CA SER A 345 -18.46 -22.33 19.51
C SER A 345 -18.17 -23.48 20.48
N CYS A 346 -17.15 -23.33 21.32
CA CYS A 346 -16.76 -24.24 22.40
C CYS A 346 -16.33 -23.44 23.65
N TYR A 347 -16.43 -24.07 24.82
CA TYR A 347 -16.17 -23.45 26.11
C TYR A 347 -15.29 -24.33 27.01
N LEU A 348 -14.22 -23.75 27.55
CA LEU A 348 -13.39 -24.39 28.58
C LEU A 348 -13.70 -23.74 29.93
N GLY A 349 -13.82 -24.55 30.99
CA GLY A 349 -13.92 -24.01 32.35
C GLY A 349 -12.56 -23.46 32.80
N ARG A 350 -12.49 -22.21 33.25
CA ARG A 350 -11.20 -21.59 33.62
C ARG A 350 -10.48 -22.31 34.75
N GLY A 351 -11.22 -22.88 35.70
CA GLY A 351 -10.64 -23.70 36.79
C GLY A 351 -10.07 -25.06 36.33
N MET A 352 -10.27 -25.45 35.06
CA MET A 352 -9.81 -26.72 34.49
C MET A 352 -8.61 -26.55 33.56
N VAL A 353 -8.20 -25.32 33.24
CA VAL A 353 -7.15 -25.04 32.25
C VAL A 353 -6.26 -23.90 32.76
N LEU A 354 -4.94 -24.11 32.74
CA LEU A 354 -3.93 -23.15 33.14
C LEU A 354 -3.43 -22.33 31.94
N PRO A 355 -2.90 -21.11 32.14
CA PRO A 355 -2.40 -20.26 31.05
C PRO A 355 -1.32 -20.91 30.16
N ASP A 356 -0.50 -21.78 30.74
CA ASP A 356 0.57 -22.50 30.05
C ASP A 356 0.12 -23.83 29.40
N ASP A 357 -1.13 -24.25 29.63
CA ASP A 357 -1.65 -25.47 28.98
C ASP A 357 -1.75 -25.27 27.47
N VAL A 358 -1.46 -26.34 26.73
CA VAL A 358 -1.55 -26.35 25.27
C VAL A 358 -2.97 -26.65 24.86
N VAL A 359 -3.56 -25.73 24.10
CA VAL A 359 -4.88 -25.88 23.51
C VAL A 359 -4.73 -26.18 22.03
N MET A 360 -5.27 -27.32 21.59
CA MET A 360 -5.40 -27.68 20.19
C MET A 360 -6.87 -27.61 19.78
N ILE A 361 -7.14 -26.90 18.68
CA ILE A 361 -8.44 -26.85 18.04
C ILE A 361 -8.29 -27.45 16.65
N LYS A 362 -9.12 -28.44 16.32
CA LYS A 362 -9.09 -29.07 15.00
C LYS A 362 -10.48 -29.40 14.47
N ALA A 363 -10.64 -29.32 13.16
CA ALA A 363 -11.83 -29.77 12.45
C ALA A 363 -11.56 -31.13 11.79
N ILE A 364 -12.54 -32.02 11.81
CA ILE A 364 -12.47 -33.36 11.23
C ILE A 364 -13.67 -33.54 10.30
N ASN A 365 -13.42 -33.99 9.07
CA ASN A 365 -14.48 -34.32 8.12
C ASN A 365 -14.85 -35.81 8.16
N ASN A 366 -15.94 -36.17 7.49
CA ASN A 366 -16.44 -37.55 7.38
C ASN A 366 -15.53 -38.51 6.59
N TYR A 367 -14.40 -38.01 6.08
CA TYR A 367 -13.35 -38.80 5.44
C TYR A 367 -12.14 -39.03 6.37
N GLY A 368 -12.18 -38.51 7.60
CA GLY A 368 -11.11 -38.62 8.58
C GLY A 368 -9.93 -37.66 8.36
N LEU A 369 -10.06 -36.69 7.43
CA LEU A 369 -9.05 -35.67 7.22
C LEU A 369 -9.21 -34.54 8.23
N GLU A 370 -8.08 -34.11 8.79
CA GLU A 370 -8.05 -33.15 9.90
C GLU A 370 -7.42 -31.81 9.50
N TRP A 371 -8.00 -30.73 10.02
CA TRP A 371 -7.43 -29.38 9.90
C TRP A 371 -7.16 -28.80 11.28
N ILE A 372 -5.88 -28.60 11.59
CA ILE A 372 -5.48 -27.87 12.81
C ILE A 372 -5.83 -26.39 12.61
N ILE A 373 -6.88 -25.96 13.32
CA ILE A 373 -7.32 -24.57 13.37
C ILE A 373 -6.33 -23.77 14.21
N GLU A 374 -6.02 -24.26 15.40
CA GLU A 374 -5.06 -23.65 16.33
C GLU A 374 -4.34 -24.72 17.14
N ASN A 375 -3.10 -24.45 17.52
CA ASN A 375 -2.36 -25.25 18.49
C ASN A 375 -1.31 -24.36 19.15
N CYS A 376 -1.62 -23.86 20.33
CA CYS A 376 -0.77 -22.93 21.07
C CYS A 376 -1.08 -22.99 22.56
N LYS A 377 -0.29 -22.30 23.39
CA LYS A 377 -0.61 -22.11 24.80
C LYS A 377 -1.89 -21.28 24.96
N LEU A 378 -2.70 -21.59 25.96
CA LEU A 378 -3.94 -20.86 26.24
C LEU A 378 -3.73 -19.34 26.35
N GLN A 379 -2.67 -18.90 27.02
CA GLN A 379 -2.36 -17.46 27.14
C GLN A 379 -2.15 -16.78 25.79
N SER A 380 -1.47 -17.45 24.84
CA SER A 380 -1.23 -16.91 23.49
C SER A 380 -2.53 -16.80 22.69
N LEU A 381 -3.45 -17.73 22.94
CA LEU A 381 -4.77 -17.76 22.33
C LEU A 381 -5.67 -16.63 22.85
N LEU A 382 -5.63 -16.32 24.15
CA LEU A 382 -6.37 -15.20 24.74
C LEU A 382 -5.85 -13.82 24.30
N ASN A 383 -4.56 -13.72 23.96
CA ASN A 383 -3.96 -12.49 23.44
C ASN A 383 -4.52 -12.08 22.06
N ILE A 384 -5.14 -13.01 21.30
CA ILE A 384 -5.74 -12.71 19.98
C ILE A 384 -6.76 -11.58 20.09
N LYS A 385 -7.63 -11.63 21.10
CA LYS A 385 -8.66 -10.60 21.31
C LYS A 385 -8.06 -9.24 21.65
N GLU A 386 -6.98 -9.21 22.43
CA GLU A 386 -6.29 -7.96 22.73
C GLU A 386 -5.68 -7.34 21.46
N SER A 387 -5.08 -8.16 20.61
CA SER A 387 -4.55 -7.72 19.31
C SER A 387 -5.65 -7.23 18.37
N GLN A 388 -6.79 -7.93 18.28
CA GLN A 388 -7.95 -7.49 17.49
C GLN A 388 -8.53 -6.18 18.01
N THR A 389 -8.64 -6.02 19.33
CA THR A 389 -9.13 -4.77 19.94
C THR A 389 -8.18 -3.62 19.63
N LYS A 390 -6.86 -3.86 19.67
CA LYS A 390 -5.84 -2.88 19.26
C LYS A 390 -5.94 -2.56 17.77
N LEU A 391 -6.18 -3.55 16.91
CA LEU A 391 -6.34 -3.37 15.46
C LEU A 391 -7.55 -2.49 15.16
N LEU A 392 -8.73 -2.81 15.69
CA LEU A 392 -9.94 -2.00 15.55
C LEU A 392 -9.73 -0.57 16.05
N SER A 393 -9.02 -0.39 17.17
CA SER A 393 -8.68 0.95 17.67
C SER A 393 -7.73 1.72 16.75
N THR A 394 -6.90 1.01 15.99
CA THR A 394 -5.94 1.58 15.03
C THR A 394 -6.64 1.94 13.73
N GLU A 395 -7.54 1.09 13.24
CA GLU A 395 -8.40 1.36 12.08
C GLU A 395 -9.28 2.60 12.32
N ALA A 396 -9.90 2.71 13.50
CA ALA A 396 -10.66 3.91 13.86
C ALA A 396 -9.80 5.19 13.86
N LYS A 397 -8.54 5.11 14.32
CA LYS A 397 -7.59 6.24 14.25
C LYS A 397 -7.18 6.56 12.82
N LEU A 398 -7.05 5.54 11.97
CA LEU A 398 -6.71 5.72 10.55
C LEU A 398 -7.84 6.46 9.83
N GLU A 399 -9.09 6.05 10.05
CA GLU A 399 -10.28 6.72 9.51
C GLU A 399 -10.35 8.18 9.98
N GLN A 400 -10.12 8.43 11.27
CA GLN A 400 -10.06 9.78 11.83
C GLN A 400 -8.97 10.63 11.16
N THR A 401 -7.80 10.05 10.91
CA THR A 401 -6.69 10.73 10.23
C THR A 401 -7.03 11.04 8.78
N GLN A 402 -7.72 10.14 8.08
CA GLN A 402 -8.16 10.33 6.71
C GLN A 402 -9.18 11.48 6.58
N ILE A 403 -10.11 11.59 7.53
CA ILE A 403 -11.04 12.74 7.61
C ILE A 403 -10.28 14.06 7.86
N GLN A 404 -9.28 14.05 8.74
CA GLN A 404 -8.45 15.24 8.99
C GLN A 404 -7.64 15.68 7.77
N LEU A 405 -7.15 14.71 6.99
CA LEU A 405 -6.42 14.97 5.75
C LEU A 405 -7.33 15.67 4.73
N LEU A 406 -8.52 15.14 4.48
CA LEU A 406 -9.52 15.75 3.59
C LEU A 406 -9.86 17.18 4.03
N SER A 407 -10.07 17.43 5.33
CA SER A 407 -10.32 18.78 5.86
C SER A 407 -9.14 19.74 5.64
N THR A 408 -7.90 19.21 5.70
CA THR A 408 -6.69 20.00 5.46
C THR A 408 -6.55 20.34 3.99
N GLU A 409 -6.87 19.41 3.08
CA GLU A 409 -6.91 19.63 1.64
C GLU A 409 -7.92 20.73 1.26
N GLU A 410 -9.12 20.71 1.85
CA GLU A 410 -10.12 21.77 1.64
C GLU A 410 -9.62 23.16 2.10
N LYS A 411 -8.99 23.24 3.28
CA LYS A 411 -8.41 24.50 3.78
C LYS A 411 -7.27 24.99 2.90
N LEU A 412 -6.45 24.08 2.37
CA LEU A 412 -5.38 24.43 1.45
C LEU A 412 -5.95 25.00 0.15
N ALA A 413 -7.00 24.39 -0.40
CA ALA A 413 -7.69 24.90 -1.58
C ALA A 413 -8.30 26.31 -1.34
N GLN A 414 -8.92 26.53 -0.17
CA GLN A 414 -9.43 27.86 0.20
C GLN A 414 -8.31 28.91 0.33
N THR A 415 -7.19 28.54 0.94
CA THR A 415 -6.03 29.42 1.09
C THR A 415 -5.45 29.78 -0.28
N GLN A 416 -5.38 28.82 -1.20
CA GLN A 416 -4.93 29.05 -2.57
C GLN A 416 -5.82 30.07 -3.30
N ILE A 417 -7.14 29.97 -3.16
CA ILE A 417 -8.10 30.94 -3.72
C ILE A 417 -7.88 32.33 -3.13
N GLN A 418 -7.70 32.43 -1.81
CA GLN A 418 -7.43 33.70 -1.14
C GLN A 418 -6.11 34.35 -1.58
N LEU A 419 -5.08 33.53 -1.80
CA LEU A 419 -3.79 33.98 -2.29
C LEU A 419 -3.94 34.59 -3.69
N SER A 420 -4.58 33.89 -4.62
CA SER A 420 -4.84 34.41 -5.97
C SER A 420 -5.66 35.70 -5.96
N SER A 421 -6.68 35.82 -5.11
CA SER A 421 -7.43 37.08 -4.96
C SER A 421 -6.58 38.22 -4.41
N THR A 422 -5.61 37.91 -3.55
CA THR A 422 -4.70 38.91 -3.00
C THR A 422 -3.68 39.37 -4.05
N GLU A 423 -3.18 38.45 -4.88
CA GLU A 423 -2.31 38.74 -6.02
C GLU A 423 -2.99 39.68 -7.03
N GLU A 424 -4.25 39.41 -7.38
CA GLU A 424 -5.04 40.30 -8.27
C GLU A 424 -5.19 41.73 -7.69
N LYS A 425 -5.47 41.85 -6.40
CA LYS A 425 -5.57 43.16 -5.73
C LYS A 425 -4.23 43.89 -5.70
N LEU A 426 -3.14 43.17 -5.52
CA LEU A 426 -1.80 43.74 -5.54
C LEU A 426 -1.48 44.30 -6.93
N GLU A 427 -1.81 43.56 -7.99
CA GLU A 427 -1.66 44.02 -9.38
C GLU A 427 -2.49 45.29 -9.66
N GLN A 428 -3.76 45.31 -9.22
CA GLN A 428 -4.60 46.51 -9.33
C GLN A 428 -4.01 47.71 -8.60
N THR A 429 -3.47 47.50 -7.41
CA THR A 429 -2.84 48.57 -6.61
C THR A 429 -1.57 49.09 -7.29
N GLN A 430 -0.75 48.21 -7.86
CA GLN A 430 0.43 48.58 -8.64
C GLN A 430 0.06 49.46 -9.85
N ASN A 431 -0.99 49.07 -10.58
CA ASN A 431 -1.48 49.84 -11.73
C ASN A 431 -2.00 51.23 -11.32
N GLN A 432 -2.70 51.33 -10.19
CA GLN A 432 -3.15 52.63 -9.64
C GLN A 432 -1.99 53.52 -9.22
N LEU A 433 -0.94 52.93 -8.64
CA LEU A 433 0.26 53.66 -8.24
C LEU A 433 0.97 54.26 -9.47
N LEU A 434 1.13 53.46 -10.54
CA LEU A 434 1.74 53.92 -11.79
C LEU A 434 0.95 55.08 -12.40
N PHE A 435 -0.38 54.96 -12.47
CA PHE A 435 -1.24 56.05 -12.95
C PHE A 435 -1.15 57.32 -12.10
N THR A 436 -1.01 57.17 -10.78
CA THR A 436 -0.84 58.30 -9.87
C THR A 436 0.52 58.97 -10.08
N GLN A 437 1.56 58.18 -10.34
CA GLN A 437 2.90 58.68 -10.66
C GLN A 437 2.89 59.49 -11.97
N ASP A 438 2.25 59.00 -13.03
CA ASP A 438 2.10 59.72 -14.30
C ASP A 438 1.38 61.07 -14.10
N LYS A 439 0.31 61.08 -13.29
CA LYS A 439 -0.43 62.31 -12.96
C LYS A 439 0.43 63.31 -12.19
N LEU A 440 1.24 62.82 -11.26
CA LEU A 440 2.14 63.67 -10.48
C LEU A 440 3.16 64.33 -11.40
N GLU A 441 3.76 63.57 -12.32
CA GLU A 441 4.69 64.09 -13.32
C GLU A 441 4.04 65.15 -14.22
N GLN A 442 2.83 64.89 -14.72
CA GLN A 442 2.07 65.88 -15.48
C GLN A 442 1.79 67.15 -14.68
N THR A 443 1.48 67.02 -13.39
CA THR A 443 1.22 68.16 -12.51
C THR A 443 2.49 68.96 -12.26
N GLN A 444 3.63 68.30 -12.05
CA GLN A 444 4.94 68.95 -11.94
C GLN A 444 5.28 69.76 -13.19
N ASN A 445 5.08 69.18 -14.38
CA ASN A 445 5.32 69.87 -15.65
C ASN A 445 4.42 71.10 -15.83
N ARG A 446 3.15 71.02 -15.40
CA ARG A 446 2.23 72.18 -15.42
C ARG A 446 2.64 73.26 -14.43
N LEU A 447 3.15 72.88 -13.26
CA LEU A 447 3.64 73.82 -12.27
C LEU A 447 4.83 74.61 -12.82
N LEU A 448 5.83 73.91 -13.39
CA LEU A 448 6.98 74.54 -14.04
C LEU A 448 6.55 75.53 -15.13
N SER A 449 5.63 75.13 -16.02
CA SER A 449 5.10 76.04 -17.04
C SER A 449 4.37 77.26 -16.46
N THR A 450 3.72 77.10 -15.31
CA THR A 450 3.03 78.19 -14.62
C THR A 450 4.02 79.14 -13.97
N GLU A 451 5.08 78.61 -13.34
CA GLU A 451 6.18 79.40 -12.78
C GLU A 451 6.89 80.23 -13.86
N GLU A 452 7.16 79.64 -15.03
CA GLU A 452 7.73 80.37 -16.18
C GLU A 452 6.83 81.53 -16.64
N LYS A 453 5.51 81.30 -16.73
CA LYS A 453 4.55 82.36 -17.09
C LYS A 453 4.47 83.44 -16.03
N LEU A 454 4.54 83.07 -14.75
CA LEU A 454 4.53 84.03 -13.65
C LEU A 454 5.76 84.92 -13.73
N ALA A 455 6.95 84.35 -13.94
CA ALA A 455 8.19 85.11 -14.12
C ALA A 455 8.11 86.07 -15.32
N GLN A 456 7.54 85.62 -16.45
CA GLN A 456 7.29 86.50 -17.60
C GLN A 456 6.33 87.66 -17.26
N THR A 457 5.28 87.37 -16.49
CA THR A 457 4.29 88.37 -16.07
C THR A 457 4.89 89.39 -15.12
N GLU A 458 5.74 88.96 -14.18
CA GLU A 458 6.48 89.86 -13.28
C GLU A 458 7.39 90.81 -14.05
N VAL A 459 8.11 90.30 -15.06
CA VAL A 459 8.93 91.14 -15.94
C VAL A 459 8.07 92.15 -16.69
N GLN A 460 6.93 91.74 -17.26
CA GLN A 460 6.00 92.65 -17.93
C GLN A 460 5.46 93.72 -16.97
N LEU A 461 5.03 93.33 -15.77
CA LEU A 461 4.50 94.25 -14.77
C LEU A 461 5.55 95.29 -14.38
N SER A 462 6.80 94.88 -14.17
CA SER A 462 7.91 95.80 -13.90
C SER A 462 8.14 96.77 -15.06
N GLN A 463 8.05 96.30 -16.31
CA GLN A 463 8.16 97.16 -17.48
C GLN A 463 7.00 98.17 -17.55
N THR A 464 5.76 97.73 -17.31
CA THR A 464 4.59 98.62 -17.29
C THR A 464 4.66 99.63 -16.15
N GLN A 465 5.07 99.23 -14.95
CA GLN A 465 5.29 100.16 -13.83
C GLN A 465 6.31 101.24 -14.20
N MET A 466 7.41 100.85 -14.85
CA MET A 466 8.42 101.80 -15.33
C MET A 466 7.84 102.79 -16.36
N GLN A 467 7.03 102.30 -17.32
CA GLN A 467 6.33 103.17 -18.28
C GLN A 467 5.40 104.17 -17.60
N VAL A 468 4.59 103.71 -16.64
CA VAL A 468 3.66 104.58 -15.90
C VAL A 468 4.42 105.63 -15.08
N GLN A 469 5.54 105.28 -14.45
CA GLN A 469 6.37 106.25 -13.73
C GLN A 469 6.92 107.34 -14.66
N ILE A 470 7.40 106.95 -15.85
CA ILE A 470 7.84 107.90 -16.88
C ILE A 470 6.70 108.84 -17.26
N GLU A 471 5.49 108.31 -17.46
CA GLU A 471 4.32 109.10 -17.83
C GLU A 471 3.87 110.06 -16.70
N ILE A 472 3.88 109.61 -15.45
CA ILE A 472 3.61 110.46 -14.28
C ILE A 472 4.61 111.61 -14.22
N ALA A 473 5.91 111.33 -14.40
CA ALA A 473 6.95 112.35 -14.39
C ALA A 473 6.72 113.40 -15.50
N ASN A 474 6.34 112.96 -16.71
CA ASN A 474 5.99 113.85 -17.82
C ASN A 474 4.77 114.72 -17.48
N ASN A 475 3.71 114.14 -16.91
CA ASN A 475 2.49 114.86 -16.54
C ASN A 475 2.73 115.86 -15.39
N GLN A 476 3.59 115.53 -14.42
CA GLN A 476 4.00 116.46 -13.36
C GLN A 476 4.75 117.65 -13.94
N ALA A 477 5.69 117.43 -14.87
CA ALA A 477 6.40 118.51 -15.55
C ALA A 477 5.42 119.44 -16.31
N GLN A 478 4.44 118.87 -17.01
CA GLN A 478 3.38 119.67 -17.66
C GLN A 478 2.55 120.47 -16.65
N LYS A 479 2.19 119.88 -15.52
CA LYS A 479 1.44 120.56 -14.45
C LYS A 479 2.21 121.76 -13.90
N GLU A 480 3.50 121.61 -13.62
CA GLU A 480 4.36 122.71 -13.15
C GLU A 480 4.44 123.83 -14.20
N GLN A 481 4.57 123.46 -15.47
CA GLN A 481 4.54 124.41 -16.57
C GLN A 481 3.22 125.21 -16.60
N LEU A 482 2.08 124.52 -16.45
CA LEU A 482 0.75 125.15 -16.42
C LEU A 482 0.57 126.06 -15.19
N GLN A 483 1.04 125.63 -14.02
CA GLN A 483 1.00 126.45 -12.80
C GLN A 483 1.82 127.73 -12.96
N SER A 484 2.99 127.66 -13.62
CA SER A 484 3.77 128.85 -13.94
C SER A 484 3.01 129.83 -14.84
N GLN A 485 2.22 129.32 -15.80
CA GLN A 485 1.37 130.14 -16.67
C GLN A 485 0.23 130.79 -15.89
N ILE A 486 -0.43 130.04 -15.00
CA ILE A 486 -1.49 130.58 -14.12
C ILE A 486 -0.91 131.68 -13.24
N LEU A 487 0.27 131.49 -12.65
CA LEU A 487 0.92 132.52 -11.83
C LEU A 487 1.22 133.79 -12.64
N ARG A 488 1.68 133.64 -13.89
CA ARG A 488 1.85 134.78 -14.81
C ARG A 488 0.52 135.49 -15.08
N MET A 489 -0.56 134.76 -15.27
CA MET A 489 -1.90 135.33 -15.47
C MET A 489 -2.43 136.02 -14.21
N GLN A 490 -2.26 135.42 -13.03
CA GLN A 490 -2.65 136.01 -11.75
C GLN A 490 -1.89 137.31 -11.48
N ASN A 491 -0.57 137.33 -11.68
CA ASN A 491 0.22 138.56 -11.59
C ASN A 491 -0.28 139.64 -12.57
N ARG A 492 -0.73 139.23 -13.76
CA ARG A 492 -1.33 140.14 -14.75
C ARG A 492 -2.69 140.67 -14.31
N ILE A 493 -3.55 139.85 -13.72
CA ILE A 493 -4.84 140.27 -13.14
C ILE A 493 -4.59 141.22 -11.95
N MET A 494 -3.66 140.88 -11.06
CA MET A 494 -3.31 141.71 -9.90
C MET A 494 -2.77 143.08 -10.35
N ALA A 495 -1.95 143.12 -11.41
CA ALA A 495 -1.53 144.35 -12.06
C ALA A 495 -2.74 145.15 -12.62
N MET A 496 -3.72 144.45 -13.19
CA MET A 496 -4.97 145.04 -13.70
C MET A 496 -5.85 145.63 -12.58
N GLU A 497 -6.02 144.91 -11.47
CA GLU A 497 -6.81 145.34 -10.29
C GLU A 497 -6.14 146.46 -9.48
N SER A 498 -4.81 146.53 -9.53
CA SER A 498 -4.04 147.63 -8.92
C SER A 498 -4.04 148.90 -9.76
N SER A 499 -4.50 148.81 -11.02
CA SER A 499 -4.53 149.93 -11.97
C SER A 499 -5.47 151.05 -11.51
N LYS A 500 -5.15 152.28 -11.92
CA LYS A 500 -5.95 153.48 -11.59
C LYS A 500 -7.41 153.33 -11.99
N PHE A 501 -7.69 152.62 -13.10
CA PHE A 501 -9.02 152.39 -13.62
C PHE A 501 -9.89 151.52 -12.69
N TRP A 502 -9.34 150.42 -12.16
CA TRP A 502 -10.05 149.51 -11.27
C TRP A 502 -10.33 150.13 -9.89
N LYS A 503 -9.37 150.89 -9.35
CA LYS A 503 -9.55 151.63 -8.09
C LYS A 503 -10.61 152.73 -8.20
N MET A 504 -10.70 153.39 -9.36
CA MET A 504 -11.76 154.36 -9.65
C MET A 504 -13.15 153.69 -9.68
N ARG A 505 -13.25 152.50 -10.29
CA ARG A 505 -14.46 151.68 -10.31
C ARG A 505 -14.92 151.27 -8.90
N LEU A 506 -14.01 150.84 -8.03
CA LEU A 506 -14.32 150.49 -6.64
C LEU A 506 -14.72 151.70 -5.78
N ALA A 507 -14.09 152.86 -5.97
CA ALA A 507 -14.44 154.10 -5.28
C ALA A 507 -15.86 154.57 -5.66
N TRP A 508 -16.23 154.45 -6.94
CA TRP A 508 -17.59 154.68 -7.43
C TRP A 508 -18.64 153.79 -6.74
N PHE A 509 -18.36 152.49 -6.58
CA PHE A 509 -19.26 151.58 -5.85
C PHE A 509 -19.39 151.93 -4.36
N ARG A 510 -18.34 152.44 -3.69
CA ARG A 510 -18.43 152.89 -2.28
C ARG A 510 -19.25 154.15 -2.10
N VAL A 511 -19.15 155.10 -3.03
CA VAL A 511 -19.99 156.31 -3.04
C VAL A 511 -21.45 155.89 -3.22
N LYS A 512 -21.74 155.03 -4.19
CA LYS A 512 -23.10 154.51 -4.46
C LYS A 512 -23.75 153.90 -3.20
N ARG A 513 -23.00 153.15 -2.39
CA ARG A 513 -23.47 152.49 -1.15
C ARG A 513 -23.79 153.46 0.02
N LYS A 514 -23.28 154.70 0.02
CA LYS A 514 -23.36 155.65 1.16
C LYS A 514 -24.55 156.63 1.08
N ILE A 515 -25.24 156.70 -0.06
CA ILE A 515 -26.30 157.71 -0.35
C ILE A 515 -27.69 157.08 -0.52
N GLY A 516 -27.90 155.85 -0.03
CA GLY A 516 -29.22 155.23 -0.01
C GLY A 516 -29.81 154.85 -1.38
N LEU A 517 -28.96 154.72 -2.42
CA LEU A 517 -29.35 154.24 -3.76
C LEU A 517 -28.75 152.86 -4.01
N ALA A 518 -29.62 151.85 -4.05
CA ALA A 518 -29.40 150.42 -4.35
C ALA A 518 -28.91 149.57 -3.15
N GLY A 519 -29.53 148.42 -2.85
CA GLY A 519 -30.30 147.52 -3.72
C GLY A 519 -29.49 146.22 -3.89
N GLU A 520 -30.10 145.08 -3.60
CA GLU A 520 -29.49 143.75 -3.65
C GLU A 520 -28.93 143.40 -5.03
N ASN A 521 -27.84 142.62 -5.00
CA ASN A 521 -27.10 141.93 -6.08
C ASN A 521 -25.88 142.64 -6.71
N GLU A 522 -24.73 142.05 -6.34
CA GLU A 522 -23.41 141.93 -7.02
C GLU A 522 -22.54 143.17 -7.25
#